data_AF-A0A6B2G1P4-F1
#
_entry.id   AF-A0A6B2G1P4-F1
#
_cell.length_a   1.000
_cell.length_b   1.000
_cell.length_c   1.000
_cell.angle_alpha   90.00
_cell.angle_beta   90.00
_cell.angle_gamma   90.00
#
_symmetry.space_group_name_H-M   'P 1'
#
loop_
_entity.id
_entity.type
_entity.pdbx_description
1 polymer ?
#
loop_
_entity_poly.entity_id
_entity_poly.type
_entity_poly.pdbx_seq_one_letter_code
_entity_poly.pdbx_strand_id
1 'polypeptide(L)'
;LSINMVSKLLTAMNECTEWGQISILECLSRYNCESENEAQSICERVTSRLSHSNSALVLSAIKVLLKAILLLGPENPLISQILTKISPPLITMLSLEFEIQYVALRNINLIVQKYPAILKEDTKSFYVKYNDPIYIKLEKLAIIIKLVNEENVNQILSELKEYASEVDVDFVRRSVRAIGTCALMVETAANRCVNALVELIQTKTPYVVQEAVIATRDIMRKF
;
A
#
# COMPACT_ATOMS: atom_id res chain seq x y z
N LEU A 1 -22.11 17.91 -12.24
CA LEU A 1 -22.39 18.71 -11.03
C LEU A 1 -21.93 20.12 -11.33
N SER A 2 -22.69 21.17 -11.00
CA SER A 2 -22.20 22.55 -11.13
C SER A 2 -21.35 22.92 -9.91
N ILE A 3 -20.39 23.85 -10.05
CA ILE A 3 -19.52 24.31 -8.95
C ILE A 3 -20.32 24.76 -7.72
N ASN A 4 -21.44 25.46 -7.94
CA ASN A 4 -22.34 25.89 -6.86
C ASN A 4 -23.01 24.71 -6.13
N MET A 5 -23.29 23.61 -6.84
CA MET A 5 -23.82 22.39 -6.22
C MET A 5 -22.74 21.67 -5.40
N VAL A 6 -21.50 21.64 -5.88
CA VAL A 6 -20.36 21.05 -5.14
C VAL A 6 -20.15 21.78 -3.81
N SER A 7 -20.15 23.12 -3.82
CA SER A 7 -20.02 23.90 -2.59
C SER A 7 -21.16 23.62 -1.59
N LYS A 8 -22.41 23.55 -2.06
CA LYS A 8 -23.58 23.21 -1.23
C LYS A 8 -23.49 21.80 -0.65
N LEU A 9 -23.08 20.82 -1.44
CA LEU A 9 -22.89 19.44 -1.00
C LEU A 9 -21.78 19.33 0.05
N LEU A 10 -20.68 20.06 -0.12
CA LEU A 10 -19.58 20.09 0.86
C LEU A 10 -20.01 20.73 2.18
N THR A 11 -20.88 21.74 2.15
CA THR A 11 -21.46 22.31 3.38
C THR A 11 -22.43 21.32 4.04
N ALA A 12 -23.32 20.71 3.25
CA ALA A 12 -24.28 19.71 3.73
C ALA A 12 -23.58 18.48 4.32
N MET A 13 -22.37 18.14 3.85
CA MET A 13 -21.58 17.03 4.37
C MET A 13 -21.29 17.17 5.88
N ASN A 14 -21.22 18.39 6.43
CA ASN A 14 -21.01 18.58 7.87
C ASN A 14 -22.25 18.24 8.72
N GLU A 15 -23.43 18.26 8.13
CA GLU A 15 -24.72 18.05 8.80
C GLU A 15 -25.31 16.66 8.51
N CYS A 16 -24.74 15.93 7.54
CA CYS A 16 -25.20 14.62 7.14
C CYS A 16 -24.68 13.51 8.06
N THR A 17 -25.46 12.42 8.14
CA THR A 17 -25.00 11.14 8.71
C THR A 17 -23.83 10.57 7.92
N GLU A 18 -23.09 9.62 8.50
CA GLU A 18 -21.94 8.98 7.85
C GLU A 18 -22.26 8.42 6.45
N TRP A 19 -23.41 7.77 6.29
CA TRP A 19 -23.88 7.23 5.01
C TRP A 19 -24.22 8.33 3.99
N GLY A 20 -24.76 9.45 4.46
CA GLY A 20 -24.97 10.64 3.63
C GLY A 20 -23.63 11.24 3.17
N GLN A 21 -22.66 11.33 4.07
CA GLN A 21 -21.30 11.81 3.74
C GLN A 21 -20.62 10.89 2.71
N ILE A 22 -20.72 9.57 2.84
CA ILE A 22 -20.22 8.60 1.84
C ILE A 22 -20.87 8.84 0.47
N SER A 23 -22.21 8.99 0.44
CA SER A 23 -22.95 9.22 -0.80
C SER A 23 -22.53 10.53 -1.49
N ILE A 24 -22.29 11.58 -0.71
CA ILE A 24 -21.78 12.87 -1.19
C ILE A 24 -20.36 12.69 -1.77
N LEU A 25 -19.46 12.02 -1.05
CA LEU A 25 -18.10 11.76 -1.53
C LEU A 25 -18.08 10.90 -2.79
N GLU A 26 -18.98 9.93 -2.91
CA GLU A 26 -19.09 9.10 -4.10
C GLU A 26 -19.54 9.93 -5.32
N CYS A 27 -20.49 10.85 -5.13
CA CYS A 27 -20.87 11.83 -6.14
C CYS A 27 -19.68 12.72 -6.54
N LEU A 28 -18.92 13.22 -5.57
CA LEU A 28 -17.72 14.03 -5.81
C LEU A 28 -16.64 13.25 -6.55
N SER A 29 -16.51 11.94 -6.31
CA SER A 29 -15.55 11.10 -7.03
C SER A 29 -15.84 10.99 -8.54
N ARG A 30 -17.08 11.23 -8.96
CA ARG A 30 -17.52 11.25 -10.37
C ARG A 30 -17.39 12.63 -10.99
N TYR A 31 -17.33 13.69 -10.19
CA TYR A 31 -17.13 15.06 -10.65
C TYR A 31 -15.69 15.29 -11.09
N ASN A 32 -15.51 16.02 -12.20
CA ASN A 32 -14.19 16.43 -12.67
C ASN A 32 -14.05 17.92 -12.36
N CYS A 33 -13.08 18.29 -11.54
CA CYS A 33 -12.83 19.69 -11.23
C CYS A 33 -12.32 20.41 -12.48
N GLU A 34 -12.75 21.66 -12.66
CA GLU A 34 -12.38 22.46 -13.83
C GLU A 34 -11.15 23.35 -13.56
N SER A 35 -10.84 23.59 -12.27
CA SER A 35 -9.78 24.49 -11.83
C SER A 35 -8.94 23.89 -10.71
N GLU A 36 -7.64 24.22 -10.68
CA GLU A 36 -6.73 23.86 -9.58
C GLU A 36 -7.20 24.44 -8.24
N ASN A 37 -7.73 25.67 -8.24
CA ASN A 37 -8.27 26.32 -7.04
C ASN A 37 -9.46 25.56 -6.45
N GLU A 38 -10.31 25.01 -7.31
CA GLU A 38 -11.44 24.18 -6.90
C GLU A 38 -10.95 22.85 -6.31
N ALA A 39 -9.98 22.19 -6.96
CA ALA A 39 -9.37 20.97 -6.45
C ALA A 39 -8.73 21.18 -5.07
N GLN A 40 -8.01 22.29 -4.88
CA GLN A 40 -7.45 22.65 -3.57
C GLN A 40 -8.53 22.85 -2.50
N SER A 41 -9.59 23.59 -2.81
CA SER A 41 -10.68 23.83 -1.86
C SER A 41 -11.39 22.53 -1.45
N ILE A 42 -11.59 21.61 -2.42
CA ILE A 42 -12.14 20.27 -2.14
C ILE A 42 -11.19 19.49 -1.23
N CYS A 43 -9.88 19.49 -1.51
CA CYS A 43 -8.89 18.79 -0.70
C CYS A 43 -8.91 19.25 0.76
N GLU A 44 -8.90 20.56 1.00
CA GLU A 44 -8.91 21.13 2.36
C GLU A 44 -10.15 20.70 3.14
N ARG A 45 -11.33 20.74 2.51
CA ARG A 45 -12.59 20.35 3.15
C ARG A 45 -12.69 18.85 3.43
N VAL A 46 -12.25 18.02 2.47
CA VAL A 46 -12.32 16.55 2.57
C VAL A 46 -11.27 15.99 3.53
N THR A 47 -10.12 16.67 3.71
CA THR A 47 -9.04 16.24 4.62
C THR A 47 -9.56 16.00 6.05
N SER A 48 -10.53 16.79 6.51
CA SER A 48 -11.15 16.63 7.84
C SER A 48 -11.84 15.26 8.05
N ARG A 49 -12.19 14.55 6.98
CA ARG A 49 -12.88 13.25 7.04
C ARG A 49 -11.95 12.06 7.23
N LEU A 50 -10.64 12.26 7.10
CA LEU A 50 -9.64 11.20 7.24
C LEU A 50 -9.53 10.65 8.67
N SER A 51 -9.98 11.42 9.68
CA SER A 51 -9.95 11.03 11.09
C SER A 51 -11.22 10.30 11.56
N HIS A 52 -12.14 9.97 10.66
CA HIS A 52 -13.39 9.32 11.03
C HIS A 52 -13.16 7.85 11.41
N SER A 53 -13.95 7.35 12.36
CA SER A 53 -13.99 5.93 12.74
C SER A 53 -14.42 4.99 11.61
N ASN A 54 -15.17 5.49 10.62
CA ASN A 54 -15.80 4.67 9.59
C ASN A 54 -14.85 4.52 8.41
N SER A 55 -14.33 3.31 8.24
CA SER A 55 -13.40 2.94 7.16
C SER A 55 -13.94 3.23 5.76
N ALA A 56 -15.25 3.08 5.53
CA ALA A 56 -15.86 3.37 4.24
C ALA A 56 -15.83 4.87 3.92
N LEU A 57 -16.03 5.73 4.93
CA LEU A 57 -15.92 7.17 4.78
C LEU A 57 -14.47 7.58 4.49
N VAL A 58 -13.52 7.02 5.24
CA VAL A 58 -12.08 7.29 5.05
C VAL A 58 -11.63 6.89 3.64
N LEU A 59 -11.97 5.68 3.17
CA LEU A 59 -11.63 5.24 1.81
C LEU A 59 -12.28 6.11 0.72
N SER A 60 -13.54 6.51 0.92
CA SER A 60 -14.23 7.41 0.01
C SER A 60 -13.57 8.79 -0.05
N ALA A 61 -13.14 9.31 1.10
CA ALA A 61 -12.40 10.56 1.18
C ALA A 61 -11.04 10.45 0.47
N ILE A 62 -10.27 9.38 0.73
CA ILE A 62 -9.00 9.11 0.05
C ILE A 62 -9.19 9.05 -1.47
N LYS A 63 -10.24 8.39 -1.97
CA LYS A 63 -10.56 8.33 -3.40
C LYS A 63 -10.76 9.72 -4.01
N VAL A 64 -11.51 10.60 -3.34
CA VAL A 64 -11.75 11.97 -3.79
C VAL A 64 -10.45 12.79 -3.76
N LEU A 65 -9.67 12.68 -2.68
CA LEU A 65 -8.39 13.37 -2.53
C LEU A 65 -7.38 12.98 -3.62
N LEU A 66 -7.21 11.68 -3.86
CA LEU A 66 -6.31 11.17 -4.90
C LEU A 66 -6.74 11.61 -6.30
N LYS A 67 -8.05 11.74 -6.56
CA LYS A 67 -8.55 12.29 -7.81
C LYS A 67 -8.27 13.78 -7.94
N ALA A 68 -8.50 14.55 -6.88
CA ALA A 68 -8.25 15.99 -6.88
C ALA A 68 -6.75 16.30 -7.06
N ILE A 69 -5.87 15.51 -6.44
CA ILE A 69 -4.41 15.60 -6.60
C ILE A 69 -3.98 15.42 -8.06
N LEU A 70 -4.68 14.61 -8.86
CA LEU A 70 -4.31 14.41 -10.28
C LEU A 70 -4.47 15.66 -11.14
N LEU A 71 -5.31 16.60 -10.72
CA LEU A 71 -5.50 17.86 -11.39
C LEU A 71 -4.53 18.94 -10.88
N LEU A 72 -3.92 18.73 -9.71
CA LEU A 72 -2.87 19.61 -9.22
C LEU A 72 -1.58 19.34 -10.00
N GLY A 73 -0.90 20.39 -10.45
CA GLY A 73 0.41 20.26 -11.08
C GLY A 73 1.42 19.50 -10.18
N PRO A 74 2.34 18.71 -10.75
CA PRO A 74 3.24 17.83 -9.99
C PRO A 74 4.17 18.57 -9.01
N GLU A 75 4.40 19.88 -9.23
CA GLU A 75 5.22 20.73 -8.37
C GLU A 75 4.44 21.37 -7.21
N ASN A 76 3.12 21.14 -7.10
CA ASN A 76 2.33 21.76 -6.06
C ASN A 76 2.67 21.15 -4.68
N PRO A 77 3.14 21.95 -3.71
CA PRO A 77 3.53 21.46 -2.38
C PRO A 77 2.36 20.86 -1.59
N LEU A 78 1.12 21.15 -1.97
CA LEU A 78 -0.06 20.55 -1.34
C LEU A 78 -0.14 19.04 -1.56
N ILE A 79 0.42 18.53 -2.67
CA ILE A 79 0.40 17.09 -2.97
C ILE A 79 1.12 16.31 -1.87
N SER A 80 2.34 16.72 -1.52
CA SER A 80 3.11 16.05 -0.47
C SER A 80 2.40 16.18 0.89
N GLN A 81 1.82 17.34 1.21
CA GLN A 81 1.06 17.55 2.44
C GLN A 81 -0.18 16.67 2.55
N ILE A 82 -0.90 16.44 1.46
CA ILE A 82 -2.08 15.56 1.48
C ILE A 82 -1.64 14.10 1.60
N LEU A 83 -0.59 13.69 0.87
CA LEU A 83 -0.07 12.32 0.93
C LEU A 83 0.41 11.95 2.35
N THR A 84 1.10 12.86 3.05
CA THR A 84 1.51 12.64 4.45
C THR A 84 0.33 12.54 5.40
N LYS A 85 -0.79 13.23 5.13
CA LYS A 85 -2.03 13.09 5.90
C LYS A 85 -2.81 11.81 5.60
N ILE A 86 -2.64 11.22 4.41
CA ILE A 86 -3.29 9.97 4.00
C ILE A 86 -2.62 8.74 4.63
N SER A 87 -1.31 8.78 4.91
CA SER A 87 -0.59 7.61 5.46
C SER A 87 -1.17 7.12 6.81
N PRO A 88 -1.33 7.95 7.86
CA PRO A 88 -1.77 7.47 9.18
C PRO A 88 -3.15 6.78 9.18
N PRO A 89 -4.19 7.29 8.48
CA PRO A 89 -5.46 6.59 8.33
C PRO A 89 -5.32 5.21 7.68
N LEU A 90 -4.51 5.08 6.62
CA LEU A 90 -4.28 3.80 5.95
C LEU A 90 -3.65 2.77 6.90
N ILE A 91 -2.67 3.18 7.70
CA ILE A 91 -2.04 2.32 8.71
C ILE A 91 -3.01 1.94 9.81
N THR A 92 -3.83 2.89 10.28
CA THR A 92 -4.82 2.64 11.33
C THR A 92 -5.84 1.57 10.89
N MET A 93 -6.25 1.59 9.62
CA MET A 93 -7.15 0.58 9.04
C MET A 93 -6.57 -0.85 9.06
N LEU A 94 -5.24 -1.00 9.07
CA LEU A 94 -4.59 -2.32 9.16
C LEU A 94 -4.71 -2.96 10.54
N SER A 95 -5.16 -2.21 11.54
CA SER A 95 -5.36 -2.68 12.91
C SER A 95 -6.82 -3.07 13.21
N LEU A 96 -7.71 -2.95 12.22
CA LEU A 96 -9.12 -3.31 12.32
C LEU A 96 -9.34 -4.80 11.99
N GLU A 97 -10.59 -5.20 11.83
CA GLU A 97 -11.00 -6.55 11.43
C GLU A 97 -10.39 -6.98 10.09
N PHE A 98 -10.19 -8.29 9.91
CA PHE A 98 -9.46 -8.87 8.78
C PHE A 98 -10.08 -8.52 7.42
N GLU A 99 -11.40 -8.41 7.34
CA GLU A 99 -12.15 -8.04 6.15
C GLU A 99 -11.86 -6.59 5.74
N ILE A 100 -11.86 -5.69 6.72
CA ILE A 100 -11.54 -4.26 6.51
C ILE A 100 -10.07 -4.12 6.14
N GLN A 101 -9.18 -4.83 6.83
CA GLN A 101 -7.76 -4.86 6.55
C GLN A 101 -7.50 -5.35 5.11
N TYR A 102 -8.17 -6.39 4.65
CA TYR A 102 -8.01 -6.88 3.28
C TYR A 102 -8.41 -5.82 2.25
N VAL A 103 -9.56 -5.17 2.42
CA VAL A 103 -9.99 -4.07 1.54
C VAL A 103 -8.99 -2.91 1.59
N ALA A 104 -8.48 -2.56 2.78
CA ALA A 104 -7.46 -1.53 2.94
C ALA A 104 -6.17 -1.90 2.21
N LEU A 105 -5.65 -3.13 2.38
CA LEU A 105 -4.44 -3.62 1.71
C LEU A 105 -4.58 -3.58 0.19
N ARG A 106 -5.72 -3.99 -0.38
CA ARG A 106 -5.96 -3.90 -1.83
C ARG A 106 -5.92 -2.45 -2.33
N ASN A 107 -6.50 -1.51 -1.58
CA ASN A 107 -6.44 -0.09 -1.92
C ASN A 107 -5.02 0.47 -1.77
N ILE A 108 -4.31 0.15 -0.68
CA ILE A 108 -2.91 0.53 -0.46
C ILE A 108 -2.03 0.03 -1.61
N ASN A 109 -2.23 -1.22 -2.05
CA ASN A 109 -1.48 -1.82 -3.14
C ASN A 109 -1.59 -1.02 -4.46
N LEU A 110 -2.77 -0.44 -4.73
CA LEU A 110 -3.00 0.47 -5.86
C LEU A 110 -2.38 1.85 -5.64
N ILE A 111 -2.49 2.39 -4.43
CA ILE A 111 -1.93 3.71 -4.08
C ILE A 111 -0.41 3.69 -4.18
N VAL A 112 0.25 2.66 -3.65
CA VAL A 112 1.72 2.50 -3.67
C VAL A 112 2.27 2.36 -5.09
N GLN A 113 1.52 1.77 -6.02
CA GLN A 113 1.94 1.74 -7.45
C GLN A 113 2.05 3.13 -8.05
N LYS A 114 1.21 4.07 -7.60
CA LYS A 114 1.17 5.43 -8.13
C LYS A 114 2.03 6.40 -7.33
N TYR A 115 2.06 6.24 -6.02
CA TYR A 115 2.78 7.09 -5.07
C TYR A 115 3.63 6.22 -4.14
N PRO A 116 4.75 5.66 -4.63
CA PRO A 116 5.58 4.73 -3.84
C PRO A 116 6.21 5.36 -2.60
N ALA A 117 6.29 6.71 -2.54
CA ALA A 117 6.85 7.42 -1.41
C ALA A 117 5.91 7.56 -0.19
N ILE A 118 4.61 7.27 -0.34
CA ILE A 118 3.60 7.56 0.69
C ILE A 118 3.77 6.76 1.99
N LEU A 119 4.30 5.54 1.90
CA LEU A 119 4.35 4.56 3.01
C LEU A 119 5.77 4.03 3.27
N LYS A 120 6.80 4.83 2.93
CA LYS A 120 8.20 4.41 3.08
C LYS A 120 8.60 4.19 4.56
N GLU A 121 8.13 5.07 5.45
CA GLU A 121 8.47 5.02 6.88
C GLU A 121 7.70 3.91 7.63
N ASP A 122 6.54 3.51 7.11
CA ASP A 122 5.60 2.60 7.77
C ASP A 122 5.75 1.12 7.35
N THR A 123 6.87 0.76 6.74
CA THR A 123 7.12 -0.60 6.20
C THR A 123 6.88 -1.73 7.21
N LYS A 124 7.23 -1.51 8.48
CA LYS A 124 7.03 -2.48 9.57
C LYS A 124 5.56 -2.83 9.82
N SER A 125 4.63 -1.91 9.54
CA SER A 125 3.19 -2.13 9.70
C SER A 125 2.64 -3.19 8.75
N PHE A 126 3.38 -3.50 7.68
CA PHE A 126 3.02 -4.52 6.70
C PHE A 126 3.59 -5.90 7.01
N TYR A 127 4.38 -6.07 8.08
CA TYR A 127 4.91 -7.39 8.44
C TYR A 127 3.78 -8.36 8.82
N VAL A 128 3.99 -9.61 8.44
CA VAL A 128 2.99 -10.66 8.57
C VAL A 128 3.01 -11.19 9.99
N LYS A 129 1.83 -11.24 10.63
CA LYS A 129 1.66 -11.87 11.94
C LYS A 129 1.31 -13.35 11.78
N TYR A 130 1.64 -14.16 12.78
CA TYR A 130 1.37 -15.61 12.73
C TYR A 130 -0.13 -15.92 12.56
N ASN A 131 -0.99 -15.10 13.17
CA ASN A 131 -2.45 -15.25 13.19
C ASN A 131 -3.14 -14.61 11.98
N ASP A 132 -2.40 -13.96 11.07
CA ASP A 132 -2.99 -13.36 9.89
C ASP A 132 -3.51 -14.47 8.95
N PRO A 133 -4.74 -14.35 8.43
CA PRO A 133 -5.24 -15.23 7.37
C PRO A 133 -4.36 -15.17 6.12
N ILE A 134 -4.29 -16.29 5.38
CA ILE A 134 -3.43 -16.42 4.19
C ILE A 134 -3.65 -15.29 3.17
N TYR A 135 -4.88 -14.87 2.93
CA TYR A 135 -5.19 -13.79 1.98
C TYR A 135 -4.61 -12.43 2.41
N ILE A 136 -4.52 -12.15 3.71
CA ILE A 136 -3.82 -10.97 4.24
C ILE A 136 -2.31 -11.12 4.13
N LYS A 137 -1.77 -12.30 4.50
CA LYS A 137 -0.33 -12.60 4.39
C LYS A 137 0.19 -12.32 2.98
N LEU A 138 -0.54 -12.77 1.96
CA LEU A 138 -0.20 -12.60 0.56
C LEU A 138 -0.23 -11.14 0.09
N GLU A 139 -1.22 -10.35 0.52
CA GLU A 139 -1.29 -8.92 0.17
C GLU A 139 -0.21 -8.09 0.88
N LYS A 140 0.03 -8.37 2.16
CA LYS A 140 1.12 -7.77 2.93
C LYS A 140 2.48 -7.99 2.25
N LEU A 141 2.77 -9.25 1.89
CA LEU A 141 3.99 -9.61 1.16
C LEU A 141 4.12 -8.82 -0.16
N ALA A 142 3.03 -8.71 -0.93
CA ALA A 142 3.04 -7.97 -2.19
C ALA A 142 3.34 -6.47 -2.01
N ILE A 143 2.86 -5.86 -0.92
CA ILE A 143 3.14 -4.46 -0.59
C ILE A 143 4.58 -4.29 -0.11
N ILE A 144 5.07 -5.18 0.77
CA ILE A 144 6.46 -5.13 1.27
C ILE A 144 7.45 -5.08 0.11
N ILE A 145 7.29 -5.94 -0.91
CA ILE A 145 8.17 -5.99 -2.09
C ILE A 145 8.22 -4.66 -2.83
N LYS A 146 7.09 -3.93 -2.90
CA LYS A 146 7.02 -2.63 -3.58
C LYS A 146 7.65 -1.49 -2.78
N LEU A 147 7.80 -1.66 -1.47
CA LEU A 147 8.37 -0.66 -0.56
C LEU A 147 9.86 -0.91 -0.28
N VAL A 148 10.47 -1.93 -0.89
CA VAL A 148 11.91 -2.22 -0.73
C VAL A 148 12.76 -1.05 -1.22
N ASN A 149 13.70 -0.63 -0.39
CA ASN A 149 14.72 0.38 -0.69
C ASN A 149 16.08 -0.05 -0.10
N GLU A 150 17.14 0.69 -0.39
CA GLU A 150 18.50 0.34 0.07
C GLU A 150 18.65 0.33 1.60
N GLU A 151 17.83 1.11 2.30
CA GLU A 151 17.89 1.26 3.76
C GLU A 151 17.21 0.09 4.49
N ASN A 152 16.06 -0.38 3.97
CA ASN A 152 15.20 -1.37 4.60
C ASN A 152 15.42 -2.80 4.10
N VAL A 153 16.12 -2.99 2.97
CA VAL A 153 16.28 -4.30 2.33
C VAL A 153 16.83 -5.38 3.26
N ASN A 154 17.71 -5.01 4.20
CA ASN A 154 18.30 -5.97 5.14
C ASN A 154 17.26 -6.48 6.16
N GLN A 155 16.38 -5.59 6.64
CA GLN A 155 15.31 -5.97 7.56
C GLN A 155 14.27 -6.82 6.85
N ILE A 156 13.87 -6.41 5.64
CA ILE A 156 12.92 -7.16 4.81
C ILE A 156 13.48 -8.54 4.46
N LEU A 157 14.77 -8.65 4.12
CA LEU A 157 15.39 -9.94 3.83
C LEU A 157 15.34 -10.89 5.03
N SER A 158 15.59 -10.40 6.24
CA SER A 158 15.46 -11.21 7.46
C SER A 158 14.04 -11.72 7.66
N GLU A 159 13.04 -10.85 7.52
CA GLU A 159 11.62 -11.23 7.59
C GLU A 159 11.23 -12.27 6.53
N LEU A 160 11.68 -12.10 5.28
CA LEU A 160 11.40 -13.04 4.20
C LEU A 160 12.03 -14.42 4.45
N LYS A 161 13.16 -14.50 5.15
CA LYS A 161 13.76 -15.79 5.57
C LYS A 161 12.91 -16.48 6.63
N GLU A 162 12.34 -15.73 7.57
CA GLU A 162 11.38 -16.28 8.54
C GLU A 162 10.13 -16.79 7.82
N TYR A 163 9.60 -16.03 6.86
CA TYR A 163 8.42 -16.44 6.08
C TYR A 163 8.68 -17.65 5.19
N ALA A 164 9.93 -17.92 4.82
CA ALA A 164 10.30 -19.13 4.08
C ALA A 164 10.30 -20.41 4.95
N SER A 165 10.19 -20.26 6.28
CA SER A 165 10.11 -21.36 7.25
C SER A 165 8.67 -21.64 7.75
N GLU A 166 7.68 -20.92 7.21
CA GLU A 166 6.26 -21.12 7.51
C GLU A 166 5.71 -22.46 6.97
N VAL A 167 4.55 -22.86 7.48
CA VAL A 167 3.92 -24.14 7.10
C VAL A 167 3.18 -24.07 5.76
N ASP A 168 2.65 -22.90 5.43
CA ASP A 168 1.86 -22.71 4.20
C ASP A 168 2.76 -22.67 2.96
N VAL A 169 2.64 -23.71 2.12
CA VAL A 169 3.50 -23.93 0.95
C VAL A 169 3.40 -22.77 -0.05
N ASP A 170 2.20 -22.23 -0.28
CA ASP A 170 2.00 -21.17 -1.26
C ASP A 170 2.60 -19.85 -0.76
N PHE A 171 2.44 -19.53 0.52
CA PHE A 171 3.08 -18.39 1.15
C PHE A 171 4.61 -18.50 1.09
N VAL A 172 5.17 -19.66 1.47
CA VAL A 172 6.62 -19.90 1.40
C VAL A 172 7.15 -19.70 -0.01
N ARG A 173 6.50 -20.27 -1.03
CA ARG A 173 6.91 -20.09 -2.44
C ARG A 173 6.94 -18.62 -2.83
N ARG A 174 5.92 -17.84 -2.45
CA ARG A 174 5.90 -16.40 -2.75
C ARG A 174 6.97 -15.63 -1.99
N SER A 175 7.27 -15.99 -0.75
CA SER A 175 8.33 -15.37 0.05
C SER A 175 9.72 -15.63 -0.53
N VAL A 176 9.99 -16.86 -0.98
CA VAL A 176 11.25 -17.18 -1.68
C VAL A 176 11.39 -16.38 -2.98
N ARG A 177 10.30 -16.26 -3.77
CA ARG A 177 10.29 -15.42 -4.97
C ARG A 177 10.47 -13.93 -4.64
N ALA A 178 9.94 -13.48 -3.51
CA ALA A 178 10.13 -12.11 -3.03
C ALA A 178 11.60 -11.81 -2.77
N ILE A 179 12.36 -12.74 -2.17
CA ILE A 179 13.82 -12.60 -1.98
C ILE A 179 14.53 -12.38 -3.33
N GLY A 180 14.16 -13.17 -4.34
CA GLY A 180 14.67 -12.98 -5.70
C GLY A 180 14.35 -11.60 -6.27
N THR A 181 13.12 -11.12 -6.05
CA THR A 181 12.68 -9.79 -6.50
C THR A 181 13.45 -8.68 -5.79
N CYS A 182 13.72 -8.81 -4.49
CA CYS A 182 14.54 -7.87 -3.72
C CYS A 182 15.95 -7.74 -4.31
N ALA A 183 16.57 -8.86 -4.71
CA ALA A 183 17.89 -8.87 -5.35
C ALA A 183 17.89 -8.15 -6.70
N LEU A 184 16.79 -8.23 -7.45
CA LEU A 184 16.62 -7.52 -8.72
C LEU A 184 16.35 -6.03 -8.52
N MET A 185 15.65 -5.65 -7.45
CA MET A 185 15.30 -4.25 -7.16
C MET A 185 16.48 -3.46 -6.57
N VAL A 186 17.31 -4.09 -5.73
CA VAL A 186 18.44 -3.46 -5.04
C VAL A 186 19.74 -4.23 -5.30
N GLU A 187 20.59 -3.69 -6.18
CA GLU A 187 21.80 -4.37 -6.63
C GLU A 187 22.81 -4.62 -5.50
N THR A 188 22.92 -3.67 -4.55
CA THR A 188 23.81 -3.79 -3.38
C THR A 188 23.41 -4.96 -2.46
N ALA A 189 22.14 -5.38 -2.49
CA ALA A 189 21.63 -6.49 -1.70
C ALA A 189 21.67 -7.84 -2.44
N ALA A 190 22.02 -7.87 -3.72
CA ALA A 190 21.96 -9.08 -4.55
C ALA A 190 22.78 -10.23 -3.95
N ASN A 191 24.04 -9.98 -3.56
CA ASN A 191 24.90 -10.99 -2.92
C ASN A 191 24.29 -11.55 -1.62
N ARG A 192 23.67 -10.69 -0.81
CA ARG A 192 23.03 -11.12 0.46
C ARG A 192 21.79 -11.98 0.19
N CYS A 193 20.98 -11.60 -0.81
CA CYS A 193 19.81 -12.35 -1.23
C CYS A 193 20.20 -13.73 -1.82
N VAL A 194 21.26 -13.79 -2.63
CA VAL A 194 21.80 -15.06 -3.15
C VAL A 194 22.27 -15.96 -2.00
N ASN A 195 23.01 -15.42 -1.03
CA ASN A 195 23.42 -16.20 0.15
C ASN A 195 22.21 -16.74 0.93
N ALA A 196 21.18 -15.92 1.13
CA ALA A 196 19.94 -16.36 1.77
C ALA A 196 19.23 -17.48 0.98
N LEU A 197 19.17 -17.38 -0.36
CA LEU A 197 18.62 -18.44 -1.21
C LEU A 197 19.44 -19.73 -1.12
N VAL A 198 20.77 -19.64 -1.06
CA VAL A 198 21.65 -20.81 -0.90
C VAL A 198 21.42 -21.51 0.44
N GLU A 199 21.28 -20.76 1.53
CA GLU A 199 20.92 -21.31 2.84
C GLU A 199 19.54 -22.01 2.79
N LEU A 200 18.56 -21.40 2.12
CA LEU A 200 17.24 -22.02 1.93
C LEU A 200 17.30 -23.30 1.10
N ILE A 201 18.19 -23.40 0.10
CA ILE A 201 18.42 -24.63 -0.66
C ILE A 201 19.00 -25.74 0.24
N GLN A 202 19.87 -25.39 1.18
CA GLN A 202 20.49 -26.35 2.11
C GLN A 202 19.48 -26.98 3.09
N THR A 203 18.30 -26.38 3.28
CA THR A 203 17.21 -27.01 4.07
C THR A 203 16.68 -28.29 3.43
N LYS A 204 16.97 -28.53 2.14
CA LYS A 204 16.54 -29.71 1.36
C LYS A 204 15.03 -29.88 1.23
N THR A 205 14.25 -28.85 1.52
CA THR A 205 12.79 -28.85 1.32
C THR A 205 12.46 -28.71 -0.17
N PRO A 206 11.82 -29.72 -0.83
CA PRO A 206 11.74 -29.76 -2.29
C PRO A 206 11.11 -28.52 -2.95
N TYR A 207 10.00 -28.01 -2.40
CA TYR A 207 9.30 -26.86 -2.96
C TYR A 207 10.05 -25.53 -2.75
N VAL A 208 10.82 -25.42 -1.66
CA VAL A 208 11.70 -24.27 -1.40
C VAL A 208 12.87 -24.28 -2.38
N VAL A 209 13.51 -25.44 -2.55
CA VAL A 209 14.62 -25.62 -3.49
C VAL A 209 14.20 -25.27 -4.92
N GLN A 210 13.02 -25.72 -5.35
CA GLN A 210 12.49 -25.41 -6.68
C GLN A 210 12.34 -23.90 -6.93
N GLU A 211 11.69 -23.18 -6.01
CA GLU A 211 11.53 -21.73 -6.17
C GLU A 211 12.85 -20.97 -5.99
N ALA A 212 13.73 -21.42 -5.09
CA ALA A 212 15.02 -20.78 -4.88
C ALA A 212 15.91 -20.89 -6.12
N VAL A 213 15.93 -22.05 -6.79
CA VAL A 213 16.68 -22.24 -8.05
C VAL A 213 16.13 -21.34 -9.16
N ILE A 214 14.81 -21.18 -9.26
CA ILE A 214 14.18 -20.26 -10.23
C ILE A 214 14.58 -18.82 -9.93
N ALA A 215 14.51 -18.39 -8.66
CA ALA A 215 14.91 -17.05 -8.23
C ALA A 215 16.39 -16.78 -8.51
N THR A 216 17.29 -17.72 -8.18
CA THR A 216 18.72 -17.59 -8.47
C THR A 216 18.99 -17.50 -9.97
N ARG A 217 18.33 -18.31 -10.79
CA ARG A 217 18.43 -18.21 -12.26
C ARG A 217 18.04 -16.82 -12.74
N ASP A 218 16.97 -16.24 -12.21
CA ASP A 218 16.48 -14.92 -12.64
C ASP A 218 17.43 -13.79 -12.22
N ILE A 219 18.06 -13.89 -11.04
CA ILE A 219 19.14 -12.99 -10.63
C ILE A 219 20.32 -13.07 -11.61
N MET A 220 20.80 -14.29 -11.91
CA MET A 220 21.94 -14.52 -12.80
C MET A 220 21.67 -14.16 -14.27
N ARG A 221 20.41 -13.95 -14.67
CA ARG A 221 20.07 -13.45 -16.01
C ARG A 221 20.16 -11.94 -16.11
N LYS A 222 20.04 -11.22 -14.97
CA LYS A 222 20.10 -9.76 -14.92
C LYS A 222 21.55 -9.26 -14.81
N PHE A 223 22.36 -9.91 -14.00
CA PHE A 223 23.78 -9.62 -13.78
C PHE A 223 24.67 -10.44 -14.73
#